data_AF-A0AAW5ZU70-F1
#
_entry.id   AF-A0AAW5ZU70-F1
#
_cell.length_a   1.000
_cell.length_b   1.000
_cell.length_c   1.000
_cell.angle_alpha   90.00
_cell.angle_beta   90.00
_cell.angle_gamma   90.00
#
_symmetry.space_group_name_H-M   'P 1'
#
loop_
_entity.id
_entity.type
_entity.pdbx_description
1 polymer ?
#
loop_
_entity_poly.entity_id
_entity_poly.type
_entity_poly.pdbx_seq_one_letter_code
_entity_poly.pdbx_strand_id
1 'polypeptide(L)' 'MPNLWRQFEELLPNSPLLVGTVVTHHVDGTVTVQLLGGGLVRATGAGEPDQRLFVRGTEVIGPAPTLPSVDIEI' A
#
# COMPACT_ATOMS: atom_id res chain seq x y z
N MET A 1 -2.85 36.58 8.50
CA MET A 1 -2.10 35.57 9.27
C MET A 1 -2.37 34.22 8.63
N PRO A 2 -1.35 33.46 8.20
CA PRO A 2 -1.59 32.16 7.59
C PRO A 2 -2.02 31.14 8.66
N ASN A 3 -2.91 30.22 8.30
CA ASN A 3 -3.39 29.19 9.21
C ASN A 3 -2.26 28.16 9.43
N LEU A 4 -1.65 28.20 10.62
CA LEU A 4 -0.53 27.31 10.98
C LEU A 4 -0.94 25.84 11.05
N TRP A 5 -2.18 25.55 11.44
CA TRP A 5 -2.71 24.19 11.48
C TRP A 5 -2.76 23.58 10.08
N ARG A 6 -3.30 24.33 9.10
CA ARG A 6 -3.36 23.86 7.70
C ARG A 6 -1.97 23.62 7.10
N GLN A 7 -1.01 24.51 7.39
CA GLN A 7 0.37 24.33 6.93
C GLN A 7 1.03 23.08 7.53
N PHE A 8 0.72 22.74 8.78
CA PHE A 8 1.21 21.52 9.39
C PHE A 8 0.57 20.27 8.77
N GLU A 9 -0.75 20.28 8.54
CA GLU A 9 -1.45 19.18 7.87
C GLU A 9 -0.90 18.89 6.47
N GLU A 10 -0.54 19.94 5.70
CA GLU A 10 0.06 19.83 4.37
C GLU A 10 1.43 19.11 4.36
N LEU A 11 2.12 19.02 5.51
CA LEU A 11 3.37 18.28 5.65
C LEU A 11 3.16 16.78 5.85
N LEU A 12 1.96 16.36 6.25
CA LEU A 12 1.65 14.97 6.52
C LEU A 12 1.11 14.29 5.26
N PRO A 13 1.44 13.01 5.03
CA PRO A 13 0.83 12.27 3.94
C PRO A 13 -0.67 12.05 4.21
N ASN A 14 -1.50 12.28 3.19
CA ASN A 14 -2.96 12.15 3.26
C ASN A 14 -3.46 10.71 3.51
N SER A 15 -2.58 9.72 3.41
CA SER A 15 -2.92 8.30 3.59
C SER A 15 -1.73 7.51 4.12
N PRO A 16 -1.98 6.48 4.94
CA PRO A 16 -0.92 5.62 5.44
C PRO A 16 -0.28 4.81 4.30
N LEU A 17 0.98 4.44 4.50
CA LEU A 17 1.65 3.44 3.66
C LEU A 17 1.31 2.05 4.20
N LEU A 18 0.65 1.24 3.39
CA LEU A 18 0.18 -0.09 3.75
C LEU A 18 0.88 -1.14 2.90
N VAL A 19 0.96 -2.36 3.42
CA VAL A 19 1.41 -3.54 2.66
C VAL A 19 0.20 -4.37 2.29
N GLY A 20 0.20 -4.89 1.07
CA GLY A 20 -0.76 -5.89 0.63
C GLY A 20 -0.21 -6.78 -0.47
N THR A 21 -0.97 -7.81 -0.79
CA THR A 21 -0.63 -8.78 -1.83
C THR A 21 -1.52 -8.57 -3.05
N VAL A 22 -0.94 -8.57 -4.25
CA VAL A 22 -1.69 -8.46 -5.49
C VAL A 22 -2.55 -9.71 -5.69
N VAL A 23 -3.85 -9.50 -5.88
CA VAL A 23 -4.83 -10.54 -6.20
C VAL A 23 -5.07 -10.60 -7.71
N THR A 24 -5.05 -9.45 -8.38
CA THR A 24 -5.35 -9.38 -9.82
C THR A 24 -4.66 -8.18 -10.45
N HIS A 25 -4.02 -8.41 -11.60
CA HIS A 25 -3.55 -7.37 -12.50
C HIS A 25 -4.63 -7.10 -13.57
N HIS A 26 -4.92 -5.82 -13.82
CA HIS A 26 -5.92 -5.38 -14.79
C HIS A 26 -5.25 -4.76 -16.01
N VAL A 27 -5.87 -4.90 -17.18
CA VAL A 27 -5.35 -4.39 -18.46
C VAL A 27 -5.27 -2.85 -18.51
N ASP A 28 -6.01 -2.16 -17.64
CA ASP A 28 -6.00 -0.69 -17.52
C ASP A 28 -4.81 -0.13 -16.72
N GLY A 29 -3.84 -0.98 -16.34
CA GLY A 29 -2.66 -0.56 -15.58
C GLY A 29 -2.92 -0.36 -14.08
N THR A 30 -3.99 -0.97 -13.57
CA THR A 30 -4.29 -1.03 -12.14
C THR A 30 -4.16 -2.45 -11.61
N VAL A 31 -4.00 -2.57 -10.29
CA VAL A 31 -3.95 -3.85 -9.58
C VAL A 31 -4.97 -3.85 -8.44
N THR A 32 -5.61 -5.00 -8.21
CA THR A 32 -6.36 -5.24 -6.98
C THR A 32 -5.44 -5.85 -5.95
N VAL A 33 -5.32 -5.19 -4.78
CA VAL A 33 -4.44 -5.57 -3.69
C VAL A 33 -5.27 -5.92 -2.46
N GLN A 34 -4.99 -7.09 -1.89
CA GLN A 34 -5.47 -7.51 -0.59
C GLN A 34 -4.53 -6.98 0.48
N LEU A 35 -4.99 -5.99 1.24
CA LEU A 35 -4.25 -5.43 2.37
C LEU A 35 -4.16 -6.46 3.50
N LEU A 36 -3.08 -6.37 4.29
CA LEU A 36 -2.88 -7.22 5.47
C LEU A 36 -4.05 -7.15 6.47
N GLY A 37 -4.74 -6.01 6.55
CA GLY A 37 -5.93 -5.83 7.40
C GLY A 37 -7.22 -6.44 6.84
N GLY A 38 -7.17 -7.17 5.73
CA GLY A 38 -8.34 -7.83 5.13
C GLY A 38 -9.13 -6.98 4.13
N GLY A 39 -8.81 -5.69 3.97
CA GLY A 39 -9.43 -4.83 2.96
C GLY A 39 -8.89 -5.07 1.54
N LEU A 40 -9.77 -4.93 0.53
CA LEU A 40 -9.39 -4.93 -0.89
C LEU A 40 -9.33 -3.49 -1.41
N VAL A 41 -8.26 -3.16 -2.13
CA VAL A 41 -8.07 -1.84 -2.75
C VAL A 41 -7.69 -2.01 -4.22
N ARG A 42 -8.28 -1.21 -5.10
CA ARG A 42 -7.80 -1.05 -6.48
C ARG A 42 -6.82 0.12 -6.51
N ALA A 43 -5.58 -0.13 -6.92
CA ALA A 43 -4.51 0.84 -6.94
C ALA A 43 -3.92 0.98 -8.35
N THR A 44 -3.55 2.20 -8.72
CA THR A 44 -2.83 2.48 -9.97
C THR A 44 -1.37 2.06 -9.82
N GLY A 45 -0.86 1.29 -10.79
CA GLY A 45 0.51 0.80 -10.81
C GLY A 45 0.60 -0.66 -11.25
N ALA A 46 1.83 -1.15 -11.33
CA ALA A 46 2.13 -2.48 -11.82
C ALA A 46 2.48 -3.45 -10.69
N GLY A 47 2.15 -4.72 -10.90
CA GLY A 47 2.47 -5.84 -10.02
C GLY A 47 1.78 -7.11 -10.52
N GLU A 48 2.44 -8.23 -10.34
CA GLU A 48 1.89 -9.55 -10.69
C GLU A 48 1.17 -10.17 -9.50
N PRO A 49 0.19 -11.07 -9.72
CA PRO A 49 -0.43 -11.84 -8.65
C PRO A 49 0.59 -12.45 -7.69
N ASP A 50 0.23 -12.52 -6.41
CA ASP A 50 1.06 -12.98 -5.29
C ASP A 50 2.27 -12.10 -4.93
N GLN A 51 2.53 -11.01 -5.66
CA GLN A 51 3.55 -10.04 -5.25
C GLN A 51 3.07 -9.17 -4.09
N ARG A 52 3.99 -8.84 -3.16
CA ARG A 52 3.74 -7.88 -2.08
C ARG A 52 4.14 -6.49 -2.52
N LEU A 53 3.23 -5.53 -2.33
CA LEU A 53 3.42 -4.13 -2.71
C LEU A 53 3.16 -3.20 -1.51
N PHE A 54 3.86 -2.08 -1.50
CA PHE A 54 3.48 -0.91 -0.72
C PHE A 54 2.42 -0.11 -1.48
N VAL A 55 1.31 0.19 -0.81
CA VAL A 55 0.19 0.96 -1.36
C VAL A 55 -0.09 2.15 -0.45
N ARG A 56 -0.33 3.32 -1.03
CA ARG A 56 -0.77 4.52 -0.30
C ARG A 56 -2.05 5.05 -0.95
N GLY A 57 -3.16 4.98 -0.21
CA GLY A 57 -4.47 5.30 -0.79
C GLY A 57 -4.78 4.36 -1.97
N THR A 58 -4.81 4.90 -3.18
CA THR A 58 -5.10 4.18 -4.44
C THR A 58 -3.90 4.11 -5.38
N GLU A 59 -2.68 4.21 -4.86
CA GLU A 59 -1.45 4.20 -5.66
C GLU A 59 -0.46 3.16 -5.14
N VAL A 60 0.17 2.42 -6.05
CA VAL A 60 1.31 1.55 -5.76
C VAL A 60 2.56 2.40 -5.63
N ILE A 61 3.18 2.38 -4.45
CA ILE A 61 4.43 3.10 -4.18
C ILE A 61 5.65 2.28 -4.61
N GLY A 62 5.56 0.95 -4.54
CA GLY A 62 6.64 0.06 -4.97
C GLY A 62 6.56 -1.35 -4.38
N PRO A 63 7.54 -2.22 -4.65
CA PRO A 63 7.59 -3.57 -4.10
C PRO A 63 7.84 -3.54 -2.60
N ALA A 64 7.14 -4.41 -1.86
CA ALA A 64 7.36 -4.62 -0.44
C ALA A 64 8.23 -5.87 -0.23
N PRO A 65 9.26 -5.82 0.64
CA PRO A 65 10.10 -6.97 0.91
C PRO A 65 9.32 -8.06 1.64
N THR A 66 9.69 -9.32 1.39
CA THR A 66 9.25 -10.43 2.23
C THR A 66 10.01 -10.38 3.55
N LEU A 67 9.29 -10.16 4.64
CA LEU A 67 9.86 -10.29 5.98
C LEU A 67 10.09 -11.78 6.29
N PRO A 68 11.31 -12.20 6.66
CA PRO A 68 11.55 -13.56 7.13
C PRO A 68 10.79 -13.79 8.43
N SER A 69 10.00 -14.87 8.49
CA SER A 69 9.36 -15.35 9.72
C SER A 69 10.37 -16.17 10.53
N VAL A 70 10.40 -15.96 11.85
CA VAL A 70 11.14 -16.80 12.79
C VAL A 70 10.11 -17.48 13.68
N ASP A 71 10.02 -18.81 13.56
CA ASP A 71 9.21 -19.61 14.48
C ASP A 71 9.98 -19.80 15.78
N ILE A 72 9.33 -19.52 16.91
CA ILE A 72 9.91 -19.72 18.25
C ILE A 72 9.17 -20.89 18.89
N GLU A 73 9.89 -21.98 19.16
CA GLU A 73 9.38 -23.15 19.88
C GLU A 73 9.59 -22.94 21.40
N ILE A 74 8.59 -23.33 22.21
CA ILE A 74 8.61 -23.20 23.68
C ILE A 74 9.13 -24.46 24.37
#